data_AF-A0A382HJ75-F1
#
_entry.id   AF-A0A382HJ75-F1
#
_cell.length_a   1.000
_cell.length_b   1.000
_cell.length_c   1.000
_cell.angle_alpha   90.00
_cell.angle_beta   90.00
_cell.angle_gamma   90.00
#
_symmetry.space_group_name_H-M   'P 1'
#
loop_
_entity.id
_entity.type
_entity.pdbx_description
1 polymer ?
#
loop_
_entity_poly.entity_id
_entity_poly.type
_entity_poly.pdbx_seq_one_letter_code
_entity_poly.pdbx_strand_id
1 'polypeptide(L)' 'MSNNFFPLTADELVKRINKIPKVKLAMLPTNLEYLPNMSKELEINLYVKRDDCTALAFGGNKT' A
#
# COMPACT_ATOMS: atom_id res chain seq x y z
N MET A 1 24.43 -22.57 6.22
CA MET A 1 24.67 -21.12 6.34
C MET A 1 23.69 -20.59 7.38
N SER A 2 24.18 -20.05 8.49
CA SER A 2 23.30 -19.47 9.52
C SER A 2 22.63 -18.22 8.97
N ASN A 3 21.30 -18.20 8.96
CA ASN A 3 20.52 -17.09 8.43
C ASN A 3 20.51 -15.97 9.48
N ASN A 4 21.40 -14.99 9.33
CA ASN A 4 21.53 -13.83 10.24
C ASN A 4 20.44 -12.77 9.96
N PHE A 5 19.18 -13.19 9.86
CA PHE A 5 18.07 -12.27 9.69
C PHE A 5 17.58 -11.79 11.06
N PHE A 6 17.85 -10.52 11.36
CA PHE A 6 17.26 -9.84 12.49
C PHE A 6 16.10 -8.98 11.98
N PRO A 7 14.83 -9.31 12.31
CA PRO A 7 13.69 -8.52 11.88
C PRO A 7 13.77 -7.11 12.49
N LEU A 8 13.54 -6.11 11.66
CA LEU A 8 13.43 -4.72 12.11
C LEU A 8 12.07 -4.49 12.77
N THR A 9 12.01 -3.59 13.73
CA THR A 9 10.72 -3.04 14.18
C THR A 9 10.11 -2.18 13.08
N ALA A 10 8.79 -1.98 13.12
CA ALA A 10 8.09 -1.12 12.16
C ALA A 10 8.69 0.30 12.14
N ASP A 11 8.99 0.86 13.31
CA ASP A 11 9.58 2.19 13.43
C ASP A 11 10.98 2.26 12.81
N GLU A 12 11.80 1.24 13.03
CA GLU A 12 13.14 1.18 12.46
C GLU A 12 13.09 1.03 10.93
N LEU A 13 12.16 0.22 10.42
CA LEU A 13 11.92 0.07 8.98
C LEU A 13 11.50 1.41 8.35
N VAL A 14 10.52 2.09 8.93
CA VAL A 14 10.03 3.41 8.46
C VAL A 14 11.15 4.43 8.45
N LYS A 15 11.95 4.51 9.52
CA LYS A 15 13.09 5.44 9.61
C LYS A 15 14.13 5.20 8.53
N ARG A 16 14.40 3.93 8.18
CA ARG A 16 15.34 3.57 7.11
C ARG A 16 14.76 3.87 5.72
N ILE A 17 13.51 3.50 5.46
CA ILE A 17 12.83 3.75 4.17
C ILE A 17 12.71 5.25 3.86
N ASN A 18 12.51 6.10 4.87
CA ASN A 18 12.37 7.54 4.67
C ASN A 18 13.69 8.27 4.35
N LYS A 19 14.84 7.61 4.49
CA LYS A 19 16.14 8.16 4.05
C LYS A 19 16.38 8.02 2.55
N ILE A 20 15.66 7.12 1.88
CA ILE A 20 15.80 6.88 0.44
C ILE A 20 15.16 8.06 -0.30
N PRO A 21 15.86 8.71 -1.24
CA PRO A 21 15.27 9.77 -2.07
C PRO A 21 14.07 9.24 -2.87
N LYS A 22 12.97 10.02 -2.92
CA LYS A 22 11.72 9.64 -3.62
C LYS A 22 11.21 10.80 -4.47
N VAL A 23 10.66 10.49 -5.63
CA VAL A 23 9.93 11.44 -6.48
C VAL A 23 8.43 11.29 -6.22
N LYS A 24 7.72 12.41 -6.06
CA LYS A 24 6.27 12.41 -5.82
C LYS A 24 5.50 12.35 -7.13
N LEU A 25 5.32 11.15 -7.64
CA LEU A 25 4.58 10.90 -8.89
C LEU A 25 3.08 10.64 -8.66
N ALA A 26 2.74 10.05 -7.51
CA ALA A 26 1.37 9.68 -7.17
C ALA A 26 0.59 10.78 -6.42
N MET A 27 -0.70 10.92 -6.73
CA MET A 27 -1.66 11.66 -5.92
C MET A 27 -2.15 10.77 -4.77
N LEU A 28 -1.67 11.01 -3.56
CA LEU A 28 -1.95 10.20 -2.37
C LEU A 28 -2.58 11.05 -1.25
N PRO A 29 -3.39 10.45 -0.34
CA PRO A 29 -3.76 9.03 -0.29
C PRO A 29 -4.87 8.67 -1.28
N THR A 30 -4.81 7.47 -1.83
CA THR A 30 -5.91 6.85 -2.57
C THR A 30 -7.00 6.36 -1.61
N ASN A 31 -8.25 6.28 -2.07
CA ASN A 31 -9.37 5.84 -1.23
C ASN A 31 -9.28 4.37 -0.82
N LEU A 32 -9.81 4.03 0.36
CA LEU A 32 -10.10 2.67 0.79
C LEU A 32 -11.61 2.49 0.85
N GLU A 33 -12.17 1.70 -0.06
CA GLU A 33 -13.61 1.60 -0.28
C GLU A 33 -14.16 0.28 0.24
N TYR A 34 -15.24 0.33 1.03
CA TYR A 34 -15.98 -0.87 1.43
C TYR A 34 -16.87 -1.35 0.29
N LEU A 35 -16.89 -2.67 0.04
CA LEU A 35 -17.70 -3.27 -1.02
C LEU A 35 -18.92 -4.00 -0.42
N PRO A 36 -20.07 -3.33 -0.19
CA PRO A 36 -21.18 -3.91 0.58
C PRO A 36 -21.77 -5.16 -0.06
N ASN A 37 -21.96 -5.16 -1.38
CA ASN A 37 -22.56 -6.29 -2.09
C ASN A 37 -21.65 -7.53 -2.10
N MET A 38 -20.36 -7.34 -2.45
CA MET A 38 -19.39 -8.43 -2.45
C MET A 38 -19.08 -8.92 -1.02
N SER A 39 -19.06 -8.01 -0.05
CA SER A 39 -18.90 -8.37 1.37
C SER A 39 -20.03 -9.28 1.84
N LYS A 40 -21.27 -8.97 1.45
CA LYS A 40 -22.43 -9.80 1.74
C LYS A 40 -22.33 -11.18 1.07
N GLU A 41 -21.91 -11.22 -0.20
CA GLU A 41 -21.79 -12.47 -0.96
C GLU A 41 -20.69 -13.39 -0.41
N LEU A 42 -19.55 -12.82 -0.01
CA LEU A 42 -18.40 -13.57 0.48
C LEU A 42 -18.39 -13.78 2.00
N GLU A 43 -19.38 -13.23 2.71
CA GLU A 43 -19.48 -13.26 4.17
C GLU A 43 -18.23 -12.73 4.90
N ILE A 44 -17.57 -11.72 4.31
CA ILE A 44 -16.38 -11.04 4.88
C ILE A 44 -16.52 -9.52 4.76
N ASN A 45 -15.75 -8.78 5.55
CA ASN A 45 -15.64 -7.33 5.38
C ASN A 45 -14.60 -7.01 4.29
N LEU A 46 -15.04 -6.98 3.03
CA LEU A 46 -14.17 -6.71 1.89
C LEU A 46 -14.02 -5.21 1.62
N TYR A 47 -12.76 -4.78 1.51
CA TYR A 47 -12.38 -3.43 1.12
C TYR A 47 -11.43 -3.46 -0.08
N VAL A 48 -11.45 -2.41 -0.89
CA VAL A 48 -10.50 -2.20 -2.01
C VAL A 48 -9.73 -0.91 -1.79
N LYS A 49 -8.40 -1.02 -1.83
CA LYS A 49 -7.49 0.12 -1.88
C LYS A 49 -7.34 0.58 -3.33
N ARG A 50 -7.76 1.80 -3.64
CA ARG A 50 -7.87 2.35 -5.00
C ARG A 50 -6.54 2.84 -5.57
N ASP A 51 -5.51 2.00 -5.55
CA ASP A 51 -4.19 2.35 -6.09
C ASP A 51 -4.17 2.51 -7.62
N ASP A 52 -5.25 2.13 -8.31
CA ASP A 52 -5.54 2.53 -9.69
C ASP A 52 -5.71 4.05 -9.83
N CYS A 53 -6.07 4.76 -8.76
CA CYS A 53 -6.34 6.20 -8.75
C CYS A 53 -5.14 7.06 -8.31
N THR A 54 -3.91 6.65 -8.62
CA THR A 54 -2.67 7.43 -8.32
C THR A 54 -2.38 8.58 -9.30
N ALA A 55 -3.28 8.80 -10.27
CA ALA A 55 -3.30 9.88 -11.27
C ALA A 55 -2.33 9.75 -12.46
N LEU A 56 -1.01 9.63 -12.26
CA LEU A 56 -0.04 9.72 -13.37
C LEU A 56 -0.33 8.67 -14.46
N ALA A 57 -0.45 9.13 -15.72
CA ALA A 57 -0.86 8.30 -16.86
C ALA A 57 -2.19 7.56 -16.60
N PHE A 58 -2.13 6.27 -16.24
CA PHE A 58 -3.30 5.45 -15.90
C PHE A 58 -3.34 5.06 -14.40
N GLY A 59 -2.44 5.62 -13.60
CA GLY A 59 -2.26 5.26 -12.20
C GLY A 59 -1.75 3.84 -12.00
N GLY A 60 -2.10 3.23 -10.87
CA GLY A 60 -1.70 1.87 -10.50
C GLY A 60 -0.49 1.81 -9.57
N ASN A 61 -0.09 0.57 -9.28
CA ASN A 61 0.97 0.24 -8.31
C ASN A 61 2.40 0.52 -8.78
N LYS A 62 2.58 0.99 -10.03
CA LYS A 62 3.89 1.31 -10.63
C LYS A 62 4.09 2.82 -10.85
N THR A 63 3.17 3.62 -10.34
CA THR A 63 3.27 5.09 -10.26
C THR A 63 4.01 5.49 -8.99
#